data_AF-A0A6N7D868-F1
#
_entry.id   AF-A0A6N7D868-F1
#
_cell.length_a   1.000
_cell.length_b   1.000
_cell.length_c   1.000
_cell.angle_alpha   90.00
_cell.angle_beta   90.00
_cell.angle_gamma   90.00
#
_symmetry.space_group_name_H-M   'P 1'
#
loop_
_entity.id
_entity.type
_entity.pdbx_description
1 polymer ?
#
loop_
_entity_poly.entity_id
_entity_poly.type
_entity_poly.pdbx_seq_one_letter_code
_entity_poly.pdbx_strand_id
1 'polypeptide(L)'
;MTTPDVNVLVAASRGDHPHHAPARAWLEQAVEQAGQGAPLRLQPLVVASFLRLGVNPRIFPEPTPMVDALRFVDTVLDAEGVELAVLGAEWPVLRSLCAQLALRAADVPDVWLAAAVLQQGE
;
A
#
# COMPACT_ATOMS: atom_id res chain seq x y z
N MET A 1 -7.36 -4.38 12.62
CA MET A 1 -7.17 -4.29 11.16
C MET A 1 -6.03 -3.32 10.93
N THR A 2 -5.21 -3.57 9.92
CA THR A 2 -4.08 -2.70 9.59
C THR A 2 -3.99 -2.53 8.08
N THR A 3 -3.71 -1.31 7.64
CA THR A 3 -3.53 -0.95 6.24
C THR A 3 -2.10 -0.43 6.00
N PRO A 4 -1.27 -1.09 5.16
CA PRO A 4 0.08 -0.61 4.85
C PRO A 4 0.05 0.58 3.88
N ASP A 5 1.03 1.48 4.01
CA ASP A 5 1.32 2.47 2.97
C ASP A 5 2.13 1.87 1.81
N VAL A 6 2.23 2.60 0.71
CA VAL A 6 2.94 2.14 -0.49
C VAL A 6 4.43 1.93 -0.27
N ASN A 7 5.07 2.73 0.58
CA ASN A 7 6.51 2.64 0.83
C ASN A 7 6.85 1.35 1.55
N VAL A 8 5.98 0.85 2.44
CA VAL A 8 6.15 -0.46 3.07
C VAL A 8 6.16 -1.57 2.03
N LEU A 9 5.21 -1.58 1.08
CA LEU A 9 5.18 -2.60 0.02
C LEU A 9 6.39 -2.50 -0.91
N VAL A 10 6.75 -1.28 -1.32
CA VAL A 10 7.95 -1.03 -2.14
C VAL A 10 9.20 -1.55 -1.44
N ALA A 11 9.41 -1.18 -0.18
CA ALA A 11 10.56 -1.61 0.60
C ALA A 11 10.58 -3.14 0.83
N ALA A 12 9.43 -3.73 1.18
CA ALA A 12 9.33 -5.17 1.42
C ALA A 12 9.56 -6.01 0.16
N SER A 13 9.21 -5.51 -1.02
CA SER A 13 9.38 -6.23 -2.30
C SER A 13 10.80 -6.19 -2.85
N ARG A 14 11.63 -5.24 -2.40
CA ARG A 14 12.91 -4.90 -3.03
C ARG A 14 14.09 -5.10 -2.10
N GLY A 15 14.90 -6.12 -2.38
CA GLY A 15 16.10 -6.44 -1.60
C GLY A 15 17.17 -5.34 -1.56
N ASP A 16 17.18 -4.46 -2.57
CA ASP A 16 18.09 -3.33 -2.70
C ASP A 16 17.58 -2.04 -2.00
N HIS A 17 16.37 -2.06 -1.44
CA HIS A 17 15.81 -0.91 -0.74
C HIS A 17 16.47 -0.74 0.65
N PRO A 18 16.87 0.48 1.08
CA PRO A 18 17.51 0.69 2.39
C PRO A 18 16.70 0.19 3.59
N HIS A 19 15.38 0.18 3.46
CA HIS A 19 14.44 -0.29 4.48
C HIS A 19 13.90 -1.70 4.22
N HIS A 20 14.54 -2.49 3.35
CA HIS A 20 14.04 -3.81 2.98
C HIS A 20 13.81 -4.72 4.18
N ALA A 21 14.84 -4.95 5.00
CA ALA A 21 14.77 -5.86 6.14
C ALA A 21 13.64 -5.51 7.13
N PRO A 22 13.51 -4.26 7.64
CA PRO A 22 12.41 -3.94 8.56
C PRO A 22 11.03 -3.98 7.88
N ALA A 23 10.90 -3.55 6.63
CA ALA A 23 9.61 -3.58 5.92
C ALA A 23 9.15 -5.00 5.62
N ARG A 24 10.08 -5.88 5.24
CA ARG A 24 9.83 -7.30 5.00
C ARG A 24 9.37 -8.00 6.27
N ALA A 25 10.08 -7.79 7.38
CA ALA A 25 9.73 -8.36 8.67
C ALA A 25 8.35 -7.89 9.16
N TRP A 26 8.05 -6.59 9.01
CA TRP A 26 6.75 -6.04 9.35
C TRP A 26 5.62 -6.68 8.52
N LEU A 27 5.82 -6.83 7.20
CA LEU A 27 4.80 -7.39 6.31
C LEU A 27 4.55 -8.87 6.62
N GLU A 28 5.60 -9.64 6.87
CA GLU A 28 5.49 -11.05 7.26
C GLU A 28 4.71 -11.20 8.58
N GLN A 29 5.03 -10.37 9.58
CA GLN A 29 4.30 -10.35 10.84
C GLN A 29 2.83 -9.94 10.66
N ALA A 30 2.54 -8.94 9.84
CA ALA A 30 1.19 -8.49 9.57
C ALA A 30 0.35 -9.58 8.88
N VAL A 31 0.95 -10.32 7.95
CA VAL A 31 0.31 -11.48 7.29
C VAL A 31 0.07 -12.61 8.30
N GLU A 32 1.03 -12.91 9.17
CA GLU A 32 0.83 -13.92 10.22
C GLU A 32 -0.33 -13.55 11.17
N GLN A 33 -0.39 -12.28 11.59
CA GLN A 33 -1.47 -11.77 12.44
C GLN A 33 -2.83 -11.77 11.72
N ALA A 34 -2.83 -11.55 10.40
CA ALA A 34 -4.04 -11.62 9.59
C ALA A 34 -4.69 -13.02 9.66
N GLY A 35 -3.90 -14.08 9.50
CA GLY A 35 -4.36 -15.47 9.68
C GLY A 35 -4.85 -15.79 11.10
N GLN A 36 -4.53 -14.95 12.09
CA GLN A 36 -4.97 -15.08 13.48
C GLN A 36 -6.19 -14.20 13.82
N GLY A 37 -6.81 -13.56 12.82
CA GLY A 37 -8.03 -12.76 12.99
C GLY A 37 -7.79 -11.26 13.16
N ALA A 38 -6.57 -10.77 12.94
CA ALA A 38 -6.27 -9.34 12.84
C ALA A 38 -6.03 -8.95 11.36
N PRO A 39 -7.09 -8.74 10.56
CA PRO A 39 -6.99 -8.68 9.11
C PRO A 39 -6.04 -7.58 8.61
N LEU A 40 -5.28 -7.91 7.57
CA LEU A 40 -4.43 -6.99 6.82
C LEU A 40 -5.18 -6.56 5.56
N ARG A 41 -5.40 -5.27 5.39
CA ARG A 41 -6.17 -4.75 4.26
C ARG A 41 -5.28 -4.00 3.29
N LEU A 42 -5.21 -4.47 2.04
CA LEU A 42 -4.56 -3.74 0.96
C LEU A 42 -5.56 -2.78 0.31
N GLN A 43 -5.25 -1.49 0.28
CA GLN A 43 -6.07 -0.51 -0.43
C GLN A 43 -5.77 -0.57 -1.94
N PRO A 44 -6.78 -0.54 -2.83
CA PRO A 44 -6.55 -0.54 -4.28
C PRO A 44 -5.61 0.58 -4.76
N LEU A 45 -5.66 1.75 -4.12
CA LEU A 45 -4.76 2.87 -4.44
C LEU A 45 -3.30 2.58 -4.05
N VAL A 46 -3.07 1.81 -2.98
CA VAL A 46 -1.74 1.40 -2.52
C VAL A 46 -1.17 0.37 -3.50
N VAL A 47 -1.99 -0.62 -3.91
CA VAL A 47 -1.62 -1.60 -4.94
C VAL A 47 -1.28 -0.91 -6.27
N ALA A 48 -2.14 -0.01 -6.75
CA ALA A 48 -1.90 0.73 -7.98
C ALA A 48 -0.63 1.60 -7.89
N SER A 49 -0.40 2.24 -6.73
CA SER A 49 0.80 3.05 -6.49
C SER A 49 2.06 2.18 -6.44
N PHE A 50 2.01 1.01 -5.80
CA PHE A 50 3.10 0.04 -5.76
C PHE A 50 3.50 -0.39 -7.18
N LEU A 51 2.53 -0.81 -8.00
CA LEU A 51 2.78 -1.20 -9.39
C LEU A 51 3.37 -0.03 -10.18
N ARG A 52 2.79 1.17 -10.04
CA ARG A 52 3.28 2.38 -10.74
C ARG A 52 4.70 2.75 -10.34
N LEU A 53 5.06 2.63 -9.06
CA LEU A 53 6.38 3.00 -8.56
C LEU A 53 7.43 1.94 -8.92
N GLY A 54 7.15 0.66 -8.63
CA GLY A 54 8.10 -0.44 -8.80
C GLY A 54 8.55 -0.64 -10.24
N VAL A 55 7.68 -0.40 -11.22
CA VAL A 55 7.99 -0.58 -12.65
C VAL A 55 8.54 0.68 -13.33
N ASN A 56 8.72 1.78 -12.60
CA ASN A 56 9.09 3.07 -13.19
C ASN A 56 10.62 3.28 -13.22
N PRO A 57 11.25 3.31 -14.41
CA PRO A 57 12.70 3.48 -14.54
C PRO A 57 13.22 4.86 -14.11
N ARG A 58 12.33 5.85 -13.94
CA ARG A 58 12.72 7.17 -13.39
C ARG A 58 12.86 7.17 -11.87
N ILE A 59 12.33 6.15 -11.21
CA ILE A 59 12.32 6.02 -9.75
C ILE A 59 13.36 4.98 -9.32
N PHE A 60 13.40 3.84 -10.01
CA PHE A 60 14.37 2.79 -9.76
C PHE A 60 15.30 2.61 -10.97
N PRO A 61 16.64 2.68 -10.79
CA PRO A 61 17.59 2.40 -11.86
C PRO A 61 17.38 1.00 -12.48
N GLU A 62 17.03 0.03 -11.63
CA GLU A 62 16.61 -1.32 -12.03
C GLU A 62 15.13 -1.51 -11.66
N PRO A 63 14.19 -1.11 -12.53
CA PRO A 63 12.77 -1.25 -12.24
C PRO A 63 12.38 -2.73 -12.14
N THR A 64 11.48 -3.05 -11.22
CA THR A 64 10.93 -4.39 -11.07
C THR A 64 10.14 -4.75 -12.34
N PRO A 65 10.36 -5.91 -12.98
CA PRO A 65 9.51 -6.37 -14.07
C PRO A 65 8.05 -6.44 -13.64
N MET A 66 7.11 -5.99 -14.49
CA MET A 66 5.68 -5.96 -14.15
C MET A 66 5.16 -7.32 -13.65
N VAL A 67 5.62 -8.41 -14.25
CA VAL A 67 5.23 -9.77 -13.85
C VAL A 67 5.66 -10.11 -12.42
N ASP A 68 6.82 -9.62 -11.98
CA ASP A 68 7.31 -9.88 -10.62
C ASP A 68 6.59 -8.99 -9.60
N ALA A 69 6.28 -7.75 -9.98
CA ALA A 69 5.47 -6.86 -9.16
C ALA A 69 4.04 -7.40 -8.96
N LEU A 70 3.41 -7.91 -10.02
CA LEU A 70 2.11 -8.59 -9.93
C LEU A 70 2.18 -9.83 -9.04
N ARG A 71 3.18 -10.70 -9.25
CA ARG A 71 3.38 -11.89 -8.42
C ARG A 71 3.52 -11.55 -6.93
N PHE A 72 4.21 -10.45 -6.60
CA PHE A 72 4.33 -9.99 -5.22
C PHE A 72 2.95 -9.64 -4.63
N VAL A 73 2.13 -8.87 -5.35
CA VAL A 73 0.77 -8.51 -4.90
C VAL A 73 -0.11 -9.76 -4.75
N ASP A 74 -0.11 -10.63 -5.75
CA ASP A 74 -0.90 -11.88 -5.72
C ASP A 74 -0.49 -12.75 -4.53
N THR A 75 0.81 -12.91 -4.28
CA THR A 75 1.32 -13.68 -3.12
C THR A 75 0.83 -13.12 -1.78
N VAL A 76 0.75 -11.79 -1.65
CA VAL A 76 0.26 -11.17 -0.41
C VAL A 76 -1.26 -11.35 -0.27
N LEU A 77 -2.01 -11.19 -1.37
CA LEU A 77 -3.47 -11.36 -1.38
C LEU A 77 -3.93 -12.81 -1.20
N ASP A 78 -3.12 -13.78 -1.61
CA ASP A 78 -3.40 -15.21 -1.43
C ASP A 78 -3.23 -15.69 0.03
N ALA A 79 -2.64 -14.86 0.90
CA ALA A 79 -2.43 -15.22 2.29
C ALA A 79 -3.72 -15.09 3.13
N GLU A 80 -3.90 -16.00 4.08
CA GLU A 80 -5.10 -16.04 4.93
C GLU A 80 -5.28 -14.74 5.74
N GLY A 81 -6.50 -14.21 5.76
CA GLY A 81 -6.84 -12.98 6.47
C GLY A 81 -6.37 -11.69 5.80
N VAL A 82 -5.71 -11.77 4.64
CA VAL A 82 -5.39 -10.60 3.82
C VAL A 82 -6.55 -10.30 2.88
N GLU A 83 -6.97 -9.04 2.82
CA GLU A 83 -8.12 -8.61 2.03
C GLU A 83 -7.75 -7.45 1.11
N LEU A 84 -8.26 -7.46 -0.13
CA LEU A 84 -8.30 -6.25 -0.94
C LEU A 84 -9.51 -5.40 -0.54
N ALA A 85 -9.28 -4.15 -0.16
CA ALA A 85 -10.35 -3.24 0.22
C ALA A 85 -11.31 -2.97 -0.95
N VAL A 86 -12.60 -2.86 -0.65
CA VAL A 86 -13.60 -2.37 -1.61
C VAL A 86 -13.56 -0.85 -1.62
N LEU A 87 -13.51 -0.26 -2.82
CA LEU A 87 -13.62 1.19 -2.97
C LEU A 87 -14.99 1.68 -2.49
N GLY A 88 -14.97 2.75 -1.69
CA GLY A 88 -16.14 3.36 -1.09
C GLY A 88 -16.39 4.77 -1.61
N ALA A 89 -17.00 5.59 -0.76
CA ALA A 89 -17.23 7.00 -1.04
C ALA A 89 -16.10 7.85 -0.42
N GLU A 90 -14.84 7.65 -0.83
CA GLU A 90 -13.71 8.37 -0.23
C GLU A 90 -13.65 9.84 -0.70
N TRP A 91 -14.24 10.14 -1.86
CA TRP A 91 -14.13 11.46 -2.49
C TRP A 91 -14.54 12.64 -1.60
N PRO A 92 -15.68 12.63 -0.87
CA PRO A 92 -16.02 13.72 0.03
C PRO A 92 -14.97 13.99 1.11
N VAL A 93 -14.39 12.93 1.68
CA VAL A 93 -13.33 13.03 2.71
C VAL A 93 -12.04 13.55 2.08
N LEU A 94 -11.61 12.96 0.97
CA LEU A 94 -10.43 13.39 0.21
C LEU A 94 -10.53 14.87 -0.18
N ARG A 95 -11.68 15.30 -0.73
CA ARG A 95 -11.93 16.70 -1.09
C ARG A 95 -11.81 17.63 0.11
N SER A 96 -12.35 17.22 1.27
CA SER A 96 -12.26 18.00 2.50
C SER A 96 -10.82 18.16 2.97
N LEU A 97 -10.03 17.07 2.99
CA LEU A 97 -8.62 17.09 3.37
C LEU A 97 -7.79 17.96 2.42
N CYS A 98 -8.00 17.81 1.11
CA CYS A 98 -7.31 18.64 0.11
C CYS A 98 -7.62 20.13 0.20
N ALA A 99 -8.83 20.50 0.64
CA ALA A 99 -9.21 21.90 0.80
C ALA A 99 -8.66 22.54 2.09
N GLN A 100 -8.35 21.73 3.11
CA GLN A 100 -7.95 22.20 4.44
C GLN A 100 -6.44 22.16 4.67
N LEU A 101 -5.73 21.30 3.93
CA LEU A 101 -4.30 21.07 4.11
C LEU A 101 -3.50 21.76 2.99
N ALA A 102 -2.34 22.30 3.33
CA ALA A 102 -1.38 22.81 2.35
C ALA A 102 -0.61 21.63 1.73
N LEU A 103 -1.21 20.97 0.73
CA LEU A 103 -0.67 19.78 0.10
C LEU A 103 0.22 20.10 -1.11
N ARG A 104 1.26 19.30 -1.31
CA ARG A 104 2.02 19.20 -2.55
C ARG A 104 1.47 18.05 -3.39
N ALA A 105 1.80 18.03 -4.68
CA ALA A 105 1.38 16.96 -5.59
C ALA A 105 1.78 15.55 -5.10
N ALA A 106 2.93 15.44 -4.42
CA ALA A 106 3.41 14.17 -3.87
C ALA A 106 2.58 13.66 -2.70
N ASP A 107 1.84 14.53 -1.99
CA ASP A 107 1.09 14.18 -0.79
C ASP A 107 -0.31 13.61 -1.12
N VAL A 108 -0.78 13.76 -2.37
CA VAL A 108 -2.14 13.36 -2.78
C VAL A 108 -2.43 11.85 -2.60
N PRO A 109 -1.53 10.91 -2.95
CA PRO A 109 -1.77 9.49 -2.70
C PRO A 109 -1.93 9.16 -1.21
N ASP A 110 -1.12 9.78 -0.35
CA ASP A 110 -1.18 9.58 1.09
C ASP A 110 -2.49 10.15 1.68
N VAL A 111 -2.94 11.29 1.16
CA VAL A 111 -4.22 11.89 1.57
C VAL A 111 -5.42 11.06 1.10
N TRP A 112 -5.34 10.41 -0.07
CA TRP A 112 -6.37 9.46 -0.49
C TRP A 112 -6.35 8.21 0.40
N LEU A 113 -5.17 7.69 0.75
CA LEU A 113 -5.06 6.60 1.71
C LEU A 113 -5.73 6.96 3.04
N ALA A 114 -5.44 8.14 3.59
CA ALA A 114 -6.08 8.64 4.79
C ALA A 114 -7.60 8.77 4.63
N ALA A 115 -8.09 9.28 3.51
CA ALA A 115 -9.52 9.39 3.23
C ALA A 115 -10.23 8.03 3.17
N ALA A 116 -9.57 7.01 2.60
CA ALA A 116 -10.10 5.65 2.51
C ALA A 116 -10.20 5.01 3.90
N VAL A 117 -9.11 5.08 4.68
CA VAL A 117 -9.04 4.53 6.04
C VAL A 117 -10.07 5.20 6.97
N LEU A 118 -10.16 6.53 6.96
CA LEU A 118 -11.17 7.28 7.71
C LEU A 118 -12.62 6.91 7.33
N GLN A 119 -12.88 6.67 6.04
CA GLN A 119 -14.19 6.26 5.56
C GLN A 119 -14.56 4.84 6.01
N GLN A 120 -13.56 3.97 6.16
CA GLN A 120 -13.71 2.59 6.62
C GLN A 120 -13.81 2.47 8.15
N GLY A 121 -13.62 3.58 8.88
CA GLY A 121 -13.68 3.61 10.34
C GLY A 121 -12.46 3.00 11.03
N GLU A 122 -11.33 2.93 10.32
CA GLU A 122 -10.00 2.64 10.86
C GLU A 122 -9.29 3.97 11.19
#